data_AF-B7AR85-F1
#
_entry.id   AF-B7AR85-F1
#
_cell.length_a   1.000
_cell.length_b   1.000
_cell.length_c   1.000
_cell.angle_alpha   90.00
_cell.angle_beta   90.00
_cell.angle_gamma   90.00
#
_symmetry.space_group_name_H-M   'P 1'
#
loop_
_entity.id
_entity.type
_entity.pdbx_description
1 polymer ?
#
loop_
_entity_poly.entity_id
_entity_poly.type
_entity_poly.pdbx_seq_one_letter_code
_entity_poly.pdbx_strand_id
1 'polypeptide(L)'
;MAVAFDILEAKGSRWHWLKWISILGCYLLMMFYTMVGGWMIGYVFKTASGQLTNVTPSAVADTFSAMLASPGEMTFWMIITVLLSFGVCALGLQKGVEKITKVMMTILMVLMLILAIHSLVLPGAGAGVKFYLVPDFQLVKEAGIGNVVFAAMSHAFFTLSIGIGAMAIFGSYLNKERTLLGESINIVLLDTFVALMAGFIIIPACFAYGVQPGAGPSLLFITLPNVFDNMAGGNIWGCSFFIFMSFAALSTIIAVFENIISFFIDMGGWERRKAVCFNIVLIIILSMPAVLGFNILSGFQPLGDGSTLMDLEDFLVSYNLLPLGSLVFVLFCTRSNGWGWNSFISEADTGKGLKLSGASALRTYMSYILPAIIIFIYLKGYYDTFSSRTLPVLIGWMAFAVILVGLIMFITFSKSRKEKA
;
A
#
# COMPACT_ATOMS: atom_id res chain seq x y z
N MET A 1 -9.83 12.66 -8.96
CA MET A 1 -8.90 13.34 -8.02
C MET A 1 -8.10 14.45 -8.70
N ALA A 2 -7.40 14.21 -9.82
CA ALA A 2 -6.47 15.19 -10.39
C ALA A 2 -7.12 16.55 -10.69
N VAL A 3 -8.34 16.52 -11.23
CA VAL A 3 -9.16 17.72 -11.52
C VAL A 3 -9.58 18.46 -10.24
N ALA A 4 -9.64 17.80 -9.08
CA ALA A 4 -10.02 18.45 -7.83
C ALA A 4 -9.00 19.51 -7.40
N PHE A 5 -7.70 19.29 -7.67
CA PHE A 5 -6.69 20.32 -7.43
C PHE A 5 -6.89 21.55 -8.33
N ASP A 6 -7.35 21.37 -9.57
CA ASP A 6 -7.60 22.49 -10.49
C ASP A 6 -8.85 23.29 -10.10
N ILE A 7 -9.89 22.61 -9.60
CA ILE A 7 -11.19 23.23 -9.28
C ILE A 7 -11.19 23.87 -7.89
N LEU A 8 -10.59 23.20 -6.90
CA LEU A 8 -10.70 23.59 -5.50
C LEU A 8 -9.57 24.51 -5.02
N GLU A 9 -8.50 24.68 -5.81
CA GLU A 9 -7.42 25.59 -5.44
C GLU A 9 -7.85 27.07 -5.57
N ALA A 10 -7.27 27.93 -4.74
CA ALA A 10 -7.48 29.37 -4.90
C ALA A 10 -6.82 29.85 -6.20
N LYS A 11 -7.50 30.75 -6.94
CA LYS A 11 -6.96 31.35 -8.18
C LYS A 11 -5.53 31.85 -7.99
N GLY A 12 -4.62 31.48 -8.89
CA GLY A 12 -3.21 31.92 -8.87
C GLY A 12 -2.30 31.15 -7.91
N SER A 13 -2.80 30.11 -7.24
CA SER A 13 -1.98 29.13 -6.51
C SER A 13 -1.35 28.09 -7.47
N ARG A 14 -0.61 27.12 -6.91
CA ARG A 14 0.21 26.16 -7.67
C ARG A 14 -0.08 24.71 -7.27
N TRP A 15 -1.21 24.43 -6.65
CA TRP A 15 -1.54 23.09 -6.15
C TRP A 15 -1.79 22.10 -7.29
N HIS A 16 -2.28 22.58 -8.44
CA HIS A 16 -2.48 21.76 -9.64
C HIS A 16 -1.24 20.98 -10.11
N TRP A 17 -0.01 21.40 -9.78
CA TRP A 17 1.19 20.62 -10.14
C TRP A 17 1.29 19.30 -9.39
N LEU A 18 0.71 19.22 -8.19
CA LEU A 18 0.81 18.04 -7.33
C LEU A 18 -0.04 16.87 -7.83
N LYS A 19 -1.04 17.14 -8.70
CA LYS A 19 -1.83 16.08 -9.33
C LYS A 19 -0.98 15.09 -10.14
N TRP A 20 0.09 15.58 -10.78
CA TRP A 20 1.01 14.76 -11.56
C TRP A 20 1.82 13.80 -10.69
N ILE A 21 2.18 14.24 -9.48
CA ILE A 21 2.89 13.40 -8.51
C ILE A 21 1.99 12.24 -8.06
N SER A 22 0.71 12.50 -7.81
CA SER A 22 -0.26 11.46 -7.45
C SER A 22 -0.50 10.46 -8.59
N ILE A 23 -0.57 10.93 -9.83
CA ILE A 23 -0.70 10.04 -11.01
C ILE A 23 0.55 9.17 -11.15
N LEU A 24 1.73 9.78 -11.11
CA LEU A 24 3.02 9.07 -11.16
C LEU A 24 3.12 8.05 -10.03
N GLY A 25 2.68 8.40 -8.83
CA GLY A 25 2.70 7.49 -7.68
C GLY A 25 1.77 6.30 -7.83
N CYS A 26 0.61 6.46 -8.48
CA CYS A 26 -0.24 5.32 -8.81
C CYS A 26 0.44 4.35 -9.78
N TYR A 27 1.17 4.86 -10.79
CA TYR A 27 1.94 4.00 -11.69
C TYR A 27 3.11 3.33 -10.98
N LEU A 28 3.92 4.07 -10.23
CA LEU A 28 5.07 3.53 -9.49
C LEU A 28 4.64 2.44 -8.51
N LEU A 29 3.52 2.63 -7.79
CA LEU A 29 2.99 1.58 -6.92
C LEU A 29 2.61 0.34 -7.73
N MET A 30 1.96 0.50 -8.88
CA MET A 30 1.55 -0.63 -9.71
C MET A 30 2.70 -1.34 -10.43
N MET A 31 3.85 -0.69 -10.62
CA MET A 31 5.02 -1.28 -11.28
C MET A 31 5.48 -2.55 -10.55
N PHE A 32 5.77 -2.48 -9.25
CA PHE A 32 6.14 -3.66 -8.46
C PHE A 32 4.94 -4.42 -7.89
N TYR A 33 3.85 -3.74 -7.51
CA TYR A 33 2.77 -4.39 -6.76
C TYR A 33 1.97 -5.39 -7.64
N THR A 34 1.88 -5.16 -8.94
CA THR A 34 1.28 -6.13 -9.89
C THR A 34 2.13 -7.41 -10.03
N MET A 35 3.45 -7.29 -9.91
CA MET A 35 4.36 -8.43 -9.89
C MET A 35 4.21 -9.23 -8.60
N VAL A 36 4.17 -8.57 -7.43
CA VAL A 36 3.89 -9.23 -6.14
C VAL A 36 2.51 -9.91 -6.15
N GLY A 37 1.48 -9.26 -6.70
CA GLY A 37 0.18 -9.88 -6.93
C GLY A 37 0.27 -11.13 -7.80
N GLY A 38 1.12 -11.10 -8.83
CA GLY A 38 1.44 -12.27 -9.66
C GLY A 38 2.05 -13.43 -8.88
N TRP A 39 2.98 -13.16 -7.95
CA TRP A 39 3.55 -14.20 -7.08
C TRP A 39 2.46 -14.91 -6.26
N MET A 40 1.52 -14.15 -5.68
CA MET A 40 0.42 -14.73 -4.90
C MET A 40 -0.43 -15.66 -5.76
N ILE A 41 -0.81 -15.23 -6.97
CA ILE A 41 -1.60 -16.04 -7.90
C ILE A 41 -0.81 -17.30 -8.29
N GLY A 42 0.46 -17.17 -8.65
CA GLY A 42 1.30 -18.31 -9.02
C GLY A 42 1.41 -19.35 -7.90
N TYR A 43 1.52 -18.90 -6.65
CA TYR A 43 1.55 -19.79 -5.50
C TYR A 43 0.23 -20.51 -5.21
N VAL A 44 -0.92 -19.96 -5.63
CA VAL A 44 -2.19 -20.72 -5.64
C VAL A 44 -2.04 -21.98 -6.49
N PHE A 45 -1.46 -21.87 -7.69
CA PHE A 45 -1.27 -23.02 -8.58
C PHE A 45 -0.21 -23.98 -8.07
N LYS A 46 0.91 -23.49 -7.54
CA LYS A 46 1.97 -24.34 -6.97
C LYS A 46 1.47 -25.15 -5.76
N THR A 47 0.70 -24.53 -4.88
CA THR A 47 0.10 -25.23 -3.72
C THR A 47 -1.04 -26.17 -4.15
N ALA A 48 -1.92 -25.75 -5.06
CA ALA A 48 -3.04 -26.58 -5.53
C ALA A 48 -2.59 -27.82 -6.31
N SER A 49 -1.49 -27.72 -7.07
CA SER A 49 -0.90 -28.85 -7.80
C SER A 49 -0.09 -29.80 -6.92
N GLY A 50 0.12 -29.45 -5.64
CA GLY A 50 0.90 -30.25 -4.70
C GLY A 50 2.41 -30.18 -4.90
N GLN A 51 2.91 -29.17 -5.63
CA GLN A 51 4.36 -28.99 -5.83
C GLN A 51 5.11 -28.67 -4.53
N LEU A 52 4.39 -28.16 -3.52
CA LEU A 52 4.92 -27.80 -2.21
C LEU A 52 4.52 -28.81 -1.12
N THR A 53 4.16 -30.04 -1.50
CA THR A 53 3.70 -31.08 -0.57
C THR A 53 4.75 -32.17 -0.34
N ASN A 54 4.96 -32.54 0.91
CA ASN A 54 5.96 -33.50 1.38
C ASN A 54 7.37 -33.15 0.85
N VAL A 55 7.71 -31.87 0.86
CA VAL A 55 8.99 -31.36 0.36
C VAL A 55 9.87 -30.90 1.51
N THR A 56 11.18 -30.91 1.30
CA THR A 56 12.10 -30.40 2.31
C THR A 56 12.01 -28.87 2.41
N PRO A 57 12.34 -28.26 3.56
CA PRO A 57 12.37 -26.81 3.67
C PRO A 57 13.30 -26.11 2.67
N SER A 58 14.40 -26.76 2.29
CA SER A 58 15.28 -26.29 1.22
C SER A 58 14.54 -26.26 -0.12
N ALA A 59 13.80 -27.31 -0.47
CA ALA A 59 13.08 -27.37 -1.74
C ALA A 59 11.98 -26.30 -1.85
N VAL A 60 11.33 -25.92 -0.73
CA VAL A 60 10.41 -24.78 -0.69
C VAL A 60 11.14 -23.48 -1.00
N ALA A 61 12.30 -23.24 -0.36
CA ALA A 61 13.12 -22.06 -0.61
C ALA A 61 13.61 -22.02 -2.07
N ASP A 62 14.08 -23.15 -2.60
CA ASP A 62 14.52 -23.29 -3.98
C ASP A 62 13.38 -23.01 -4.96
N THR A 63 12.13 -23.39 -4.63
CA THR A 63 10.96 -23.07 -5.46
C THR A 63 10.72 -21.56 -5.55
N PHE A 64 10.87 -20.83 -4.43
CA PHE A 64 10.75 -19.38 -4.43
C PHE A 64 11.89 -18.71 -5.21
N SER A 65 13.13 -19.11 -4.94
CA SER A 65 14.31 -18.60 -5.64
C SER A 65 14.28 -18.90 -7.14
N ALA A 66 13.80 -20.08 -7.55
CA ALA A 66 13.63 -20.44 -8.95
C ALA A 66 12.57 -19.57 -9.66
N MET A 67 11.46 -19.26 -8.97
CA MET A 67 10.46 -18.33 -9.50
C MET A 67 11.07 -16.94 -9.71
N LEU A 68 11.77 -16.39 -8.72
CA LEU A 68 12.41 -15.07 -8.82
C LEU A 68 13.50 -15.02 -9.91
N ALA A 69 14.22 -16.12 -10.08
CA ALA A 69 15.26 -16.26 -11.11
C ALA A 69 14.67 -16.46 -12.53
N SER A 70 13.37 -16.75 -12.68
CA SER A 70 12.72 -17.03 -13.95
C SER A 70 12.00 -15.79 -14.51
N PRO A 71 12.59 -15.09 -15.50
CA PRO A 71 11.94 -13.90 -16.08
C PRO A 71 10.60 -14.26 -16.73
N GLY A 72 10.53 -15.44 -17.37
CA GLY A 72 9.32 -15.90 -18.04
C GLY A 72 8.16 -16.16 -17.08
N GLU A 73 8.42 -16.83 -15.95
CA GLU A 73 7.39 -17.12 -14.95
C GLU A 73 6.91 -15.84 -14.27
N MET A 74 7.83 -14.95 -13.86
CA MET A 74 7.47 -13.67 -13.23
C MET A 74 6.67 -12.78 -14.18
N THR A 75 7.10 -12.63 -15.44
CA THR A 75 6.39 -11.83 -16.44
C THR A 75 5.01 -12.43 -16.72
N PHE A 76 4.90 -13.76 -16.83
CA PHE A 76 3.62 -14.42 -17.07
C PHE A 76 2.61 -14.10 -15.97
N TRP A 77 2.97 -14.32 -14.70
CA TRP A 77 2.05 -14.06 -13.59
C TRP A 77 1.74 -12.57 -13.41
N MET A 78 2.70 -11.67 -13.65
CA MET A 78 2.45 -10.22 -13.68
C MET A 78 1.42 -9.86 -14.76
N ILE A 79 1.56 -10.39 -15.98
CA ILE A 79 0.61 -10.13 -17.07
C ILE A 79 -0.79 -10.64 -16.70
N ILE A 80 -0.89 -11.85 -16.13
CA ILE A 80 -2.17 -12.39 -15.66
C ILE A 80 -2.81 -11.45 -14.63
N THR A 81 -2.06 -10.97 -13.65
CA THR A 81 -2.53 -10.01 -12.66
C THR A 81 -3.05 -8.73 -13.31
N VAL A 82 -2.27 -8.15 -14.24
CA VAL A 82 -2.66 -6.93 -14.95
C VAL A 82 -3.95 -7.13 -15.75
N LEU A 83 -4.06 -8.24 -16.49
CA LEU A 83 -5.21 -8.55 -17.33
C LEU A 83 -6.47 -8.82 -16.49
N LEU A 84 -6.36 -9.55 -15.39
CA LEU A 84 -7.48 -9.81 -14.49
C LEU A 84 -7.99 -8.50 -13.89
N SER A 85 -7.10 -7.66 -13.34
CA SER A 85 -7.49 -6.41 -12.69
C SER A 85 -8.06 -5.39 -13.67
N PHE A 86 -7.43 -5.18 -14.83
CA PHE A 86 -8.01 -4.29 -15.85
C PHE A 86 -9.28 -4.87 -16.48
N GLY A 87 -9.40 -6.20 -16.57
CA GLY A 87 -10.63 -6.87 -16.98
C GLY A 87 -11.80 -6.52 -16.06
N VAL A 88 -11.57 -6.48 -14.74
CA VAL A 88 -12.57 -5.99 -13.78
C VAL A 88 -12.91 -4.52 -14.00
N CYS A 89 -11.91 -3.65 -14.16
CA CYS A 89 -12.14 -2.21 -14.39
C CYS A 89 -12.84 -1.91 -15.73
N ALA A 90 -12.65 -2.78 -16.74
CA ALA A 90 -13.30 -2.66 -18.05
C ALA A 90 -14.82 -2.84 -17.98
N LEU A 91 -15.32 -3.63 -17.02
CA LEU A 91 -16.75 -3.82 -16.77
C LEU A 91 -17.41 -2.58 -16.13
N GLY A 92 -16.62 -1.56 -15.80
CA GLY A 92 -17.06 -0.32 -15.17
C GLY A 92 -17.14 -0.41 -13.65
N LEU A 93 -17.43 0.72 -13.02
CA LEU A 93 -17.36 0.85 -11.56
C LEU A 93 -18.36 -0.06 -10.82
N GLN A 94 -19.66 0.11 -11.04
CA GLN A 94 -20.69 -0.64 -10.29
C GLN A 94 -20.72 -2.14 -10.68
N LYS A 95 -20.73 -2.42 -11.99
CA LYS A 95 -20.87 -3.79 -12.51
C LYS A 95 -19.58 -4.61 -12.39
N GLY A 96 -18.42 -3.95 -12.44
CA GLY A 96 -17.10 -4.56 -12.32
C GLY A 96 -16.54 -4.37 -10.92
N VAL A 97 -15.93 -3.22 -10.68
CA VAL A 97 -15.13 -2.93 -9.47
C VAL A 97 -15.93 -3.21 -8.20
N GLU A 98 -17.08 -2.59 -7.99
CA GLU A 98 -17.88 -2.72 -6.76
C GLU A 98 -18.37 -4.15 -6.56
N LYS A 99 -19.00 -4.76 -7.57
CA LYS A 99 -19.56 -6.11 -7.46
C LYS A 99 -18.49 -7.16 -7.22
N ILE A 100 -17.39 -7.12 -7.96
CA ILE A 100 -16.33 -8.14 -7.90
C ILE A 100 -15.53 -7.97 -6.61
N THR A 101 -15.12 -6.75 -6.25
CA THR A 101 -14.38 -6.50 -5.00
C THR A 101 -15.24 -6.83 -3.77
N LYS A 102 -16.55 -6.55 -3.78
CA LYS A 102 -17.43 -6.94 -2.67
C LYS A 102 -17.48 -8.45 -2.46
N VAL A 103 -17.56 -9.23 -3.54
CA VAL A 103 -17.53 -10.71 -3.46
C VAL A 103 -16.16 -11.18 -2.97
N MET A 104 -15.07 -10.65 -3.53
CA MET A 104 -13.70 -10.97 -3.11
C MET A 104 -13.48 -10.68 -1.62
N MET A 105 -13.90 -9.51 -1.14
CA MET A 105 -13.78 -9.11 0.26
C MET A 105 -14.62 -9.98 1.18
N THR A 106 -15.81 -10.40 0.75
CA THR A 106 -16.65 -11.33 1.53
C THR A 106 -15.97 -12.68 1.68
N ILE A 107 -15.44 -13.25 0.59
CA ILE A 107 -14.71 -14.52 0.63
C ILE A 107 -13.43 -14.38 1.46
N LEU A 108 -12.70 -13.29 1.29
CA LEU A 108 -11.49 -12.96 2.05
C LEU A 108 -11.77 -12.96 3.56
N MET A 109 -12.86 -12.34 4.01
CA MET A 109 -13.24 -12.30 5.43
C MET A 109 -13.54 -13.70 5.98
N VAL A 110 -14.25 -14.53 5.21
CA VAL A 110 -14.55 -15.91 5.60
C VAL A 110 -13.28 -16.75 5.68
N LEU A 111 -12.44 -16.71 4.65
CA LEU A 111 -11.16 -17.44 4.61
C LEU A 111 -10.25 -17.03 5.77
N MET A 112 -10.17 -15.74 6.05
CA MET A 112 -9.37 -15.20 7.15
C MET A 112 -9.82 -15.74 8.51
N LEU A 113 -11.12 -15.76 8.79
CA LEU A 113 -11.64 -16.32 10.04
C LEU A 113 -11.31 -17.81 10.17
N ILE A 114 -11.50 -18.58 9.09
CA ILE A 114 -11.20 -20.01 9.04
C ILE A 114 -9.70 -20.27 9.30
N LEU A 115 -8.82 -19.53 8.61
CA LEU A 115 -7.37 -19.66 8.76
C LEU A 115 -6.89 -19.25 10.15
N ALA A 116 -7.46 -18.18 10.72
CA ALA A 116 -7.07 -17.70 12.04
C ALA A 116 -7.50 -18.69 13.14
N ILE A 117 -8.73 -19.21 13.08
CA ILE A 117 -9.20 -20.23 14.03
C ILE A 117 -8.30 -21.47 13.93
N HIS A 118 -7.97 -21.90 12.72
CA HIS A 118 -7.11 -23.07 12.53
C HIS A 118 -5.69 -22.83 13.11
N SER A 119 -5.10 -21.66 12.86
CA SER A 119 -3.80 -21.28 13.42
C SER A 119 -3.78 -21.31 14.95
N LEU A 120 -4.86 -20.87 15.60
CA LEU A 120 -4.98 -20.82 17.06
C LEU A 120 -5.12 -22.19 17.72
N VAL A 121 -5.61 -23.21 17.01
CA VAL A 121 -5.76 -24.58 17.54
C VAL A 121 -4.54 -25.46 17.29
N LEU A 122 -3.51 -24.95 16.59
CA LEU A 122 -2.28 -25.69 16.38
C LEU A 122 -1.55 -25.96 17.71
N PRO A 123 -0.96 -27.14 17.89
CA PRO A 123 -0.11 -27.42 19.05
C PRO A 123 1.03 -26.39 19.15
N GLY A 124 1.21 -25.76 20.32
CA GLY A 124 2.23 -24.74 20.52
C GLY A 124 1.86 -23.31 20.09
N ALA A 125 0.70 -23.10 19.46
CA ALA A 125 0.21 -21.78 19.02
C ALA A 125 0.15 -20.74 20.15
N GLY A 126 -0.10 -21.17 21.40
CA GLY A 126 -0.19 -20.27 22.56
C GLY A 126 1.07 -19.43 22.81
N ALA A 127 2.25 -19.95 22.49
CA ALA A 127 3.50 -19.18 22.57
C ALA A 127 3.53 -18.06 21.53
N GLY A 128 3.06 -18.33 20.31
CA GLY A 128 2.95 -17.32 19.26
C GLY A 128 1.87 -16.27 19.54
N VAL A 129 0.73 -16.66 20.13
CA VAL A 129 -0.28 -15.69 20.59
C VAL A 129 0.29 -14.77 21.67
N LYS A 130 1.05 -15.33 22.63
CA LYS A 130 1.73 -14.54 23.65
C LYS A 130 2.72 -13.56 23.03
N PHE A 131 3.55 -14.03 22.09
CA PHE A 131 4.48 -13.18 21.36
C PHE A 131 3.76 -12.06 20.58
N TYR A 132 2.58 -12.35 20.03
CA TYR A 132 1.85 -11.39 19.20
C TYR A 132 1.12 -10.31 20.02
N LEU A 133 0.52 -10.67 21.16
CA LEU A 133 -0.38 -9.77 21.90
C LEU A 133 0.23 -9.18 23.17
N VAL A 134 1.21 -9.83 23.79
CA VAL A 134 1.78 -9.36 25.06
C VAL A 134 2.91 -8.37 24.76
N PRO A 135 2.76 -7.09 25.13
CA PRO A 135 3.79 -6.09 24.87
C PRO A 135 5.07 -6.41 25.65
N ASP A 136 6.20 -6.41 24.94
CA ASP A 136 7.53 -6.52 25.55
C ASP A 136 8.22 -5.15 25.58
N PHE A 137 8.18 -4.50 26.75
CA PHE A 137 8.78 -3.19 26.94
C PHE A 137 10.31 -3.20 26.90
N GLN A 138 10.93 -4.36 27.16
CA GLN A 138 12.38 -4.51 27.05
C GLN A 138 12.79 -4.49 25.58
N LEU A 139 12.09 -5.23 24.72
CA LEU A 139 12.29 -5.17 23.27
C LEU A 139 12.02 -3.77 22.70
N VAL A 140 10.97 -3.08 23.18
CA VAL A 140 10.70 -1.69 22.77
C VAL A 140 11.84 -0.75 23.17
N LYS A 141 12.43 -0.95 24.35
CA LYS A 141 13.56 -0.15 24.83
C LYS A 141 14.83 -0.43 24.02
N GLU A 142 15.08 -1.69 23.69
CA GLU A 142 16.22 -2.13 22.87
C GLU A 142 16.12 -1.65 21.42
N ALA A 143 14.93 -1.75 20.81
CA ALA A 143 14.67 -1.22 19.47
C ALA A 143 14.66 0.33 19.43
N GLY A 144 14.41 0.96 20.59
CA GLY A 144 14.23 2.39 20.75
C GLY A 144 12.79 2.83 20.46
N ILE A 145 12.16 3.47 21.45
CA ILE A 145 10.75 3.92 21.37
C ILE A 145 10.49 4.75 20.10
N GLY A 146 11.42 5.64 19.74
CA GLY A 146 11.29 6.46 18.54
C GLY A 146 11.27 5.64 17.25
N ASN A 147 11.97 4.50 17.19
CA ASN A 147 12.01 3.64 16.01
C ASN A 147 10.76 2.78 15.92
N VAL A 148 10.27 2.26 17.06
CA VAL A 148 9.01 1.52 17.15
C VAL A 148 7.83 2.39 16.71
N VAL A 149 7.72 3.61 17.24
CA VAL A 149 6.67 4.56 16.88
C VAL A 149 6.76 4.95 15.40
N PHE A 150 7.96 5.15 14.88
CA PHE A 150 8.18 5.46 13.47
C PHE A 150 7.77 4.31 12.53
N ALA A 151 8.18 3.07 12.84
CA ALA A 151 7.81 1.89 12.07
C ALA A 151 6.28 1.70 12.05
N ALA A 152 5.63 1.86 13.20
CA ALA A 152 4.17 1.78 13.31
C ALA A 152 3.45 2.84 12.45
N MET A 153 3.91 4.09 12.46
CA MET A 153 3.31 5.14 11.64
C MET A 153 3.56 4.94 10.14
N SER A 154 4.77 4.54 9.75
CA SER A 154 5.08 4.25 8.34
C SER A 154 4.21 3.12 7.81
N HIS A 155 4.01 2.07 8.62
CA HIS A 155 3.07 1.00 8.31
C HIS A 155 1.62 1.52 8.17
N ALA A 156 1.18 2.42 9.07
CA ALA A 156 -0.15 3.02 9.00
C ALA A 156 -0.39 3.82 7.70
N PHE A 157 0.61 4.58 7.22
CA PHE A 157 0.52 5.27 5.92
C PHE A 157 0.41 4.27 4.76
N PHE A 158 1.18 3.19 4.81
CA PHE A 158 1.21 2.16 3.78
C PHE A 158 -0.10 1.37 3.71
N THR A 159 -0.56 0.80 4.83
CA THR A 159 -1.76 -0.06 4.85
C THR A 159 -3.01 0.71 4.41
N LEU A 160 -3.15 1.98 4.83
CA LEU A 160 -4.27 2.83 4.42
C LEU A 160 -4.10 3.39 3.00
N SER A 161 -2.95 3.19 2.34
CA SER A 161 -2.66 3.68 0.98
C SER A 161 -2.91 5.19 0.81
N ILE A 162 -2.60 5.97 1.85
CA ILE A 162 -2.85 7.41 1.88
C ILE A 162 -1.67 8.19 1.29
N GLY A 163 -1.99 9.17 0.43
CA GLY A 163 -1.00 10.08 -0.17
C GLY A 163 -0.91 10.03 -1.70
N ILE A 164 -1.21 8.91 -2.34
CA ILE A 164 -1.31 8.81 -3.81
C ILE A 164 -2.73 9.06 -4.34
N GLY A 165 -3.69 9.20 -3.44
CA GLY A 165 -5.04 9.69 -3.74
C GLY A 165 -6.01 8.68 -4.36
N ALA A 166 -5.68 7.38 -4.29
CA ALA A 166 -6.60 6.31 -4.65
C ALA A 166 -7.95 6.41 -3.90
N MET A 167 -7.93 6.76 -2.61
CA MET A 167 -9.15 6.95 -1.82
C MET A 167 -10.05 8.09 -2.32
N ALA A 168 -9.48 9.14 -2.93
CA ALA A 168 -10.25 10.28 -3.40
C ALA A 168 -11.19 9.90 -4.57
N ILE A 169 -10.85 8.85 -5.32
CA ILE A 169 -11.73 8.33 -6.38
C ILE A 169 -12.94 7.63 -5.78
N PHE A 170 -12.76 6.73 -4.82
CA PHE A 170 -13.90 6.11 -4.15
C PHE A 170 -14.76 7.14 -3.42
N GLY A 171 -14.14 8.14 -2.79
CA GLY A 171 -14.85 9.27 -2.19
C GLY A 171 -15.70 10.06 -3.19
N SER A 172 -15.24 10.20 -4.45
CA SER A 172 -16.00 10.90 -5.50
C SER A 172 -17.29 10.18 -5.94
N TYR A 173 -17.39 8.88 -5.64
CA TYR A 173 -18.57 8.07 -5.93
C TYR A 173 -19.48 7.87 -4.72
N LEU A 174 -19.09 8.39 -3.55
CA LEU A 174 -19.88 8.24 -2.33
C LEU A 174 -21.11 9.18 -2.37
N ASN A 175 -22.27 8.64 -2.03
CA ASN A 175 -23.48 9.44 -1.83
C ASN A 175 -23.33 10.33 -0.59
N LYS A 176 -23.91 11.53 -0.62
CA LYS A 176 -23.86 12.52 0.48
C LYS A 176 -24.75 12.19 1.69
N GLU A 177 -25.11 10.91 1.88
CA GLU A 177 -26.00 10.45 2.96
C GLU A 177 -25.28 10.27 4.30
N ARG A 178 -23.97 9.95 4.27
CA ARG A 178 -23.13 9.69 5.43
C ARG A 178 -21.95 10.66 5.47
N THR A 179 -21.52 11.00 6.69
CA THR A 179 -20.37 11.89 6.88
C THR A 179 -19.06 11.18 6.56
N LEU A 180 -18.09 11.90 6.00
CA LEU A 180 -16.79 11.33 5.61
C LEU A 180 -16.00 10.82 6.81
N LEU A 181 -16.14 11.44 7.99
CA LEU A 181 -15.48 10.98 9.22
C LEU A 181 -15.99 9.60 9.65
N GLY A 182 -17.31 9.36 9.57
CA GLY A 182 -17.89 8.07 9.91
C GLY A 182 -17.36 6.96 9.00
N GLU A 183 -17.35 7.21 7.70
CA GLU A 183 -16.81 6.25 6.72
C GLU A 183 -15.31 6.02 6.89
N SER A 184 -14.54 7.09 7.17
CA SER A 184 -13.09 6.97 7.42
C SER A 184 -12.79 6.10 8.64
N ILE A 185 -13.57 6.22 9.72
CA ILE A 185 -13.42 5.38 10.91
C ILE A 185 -13.71 3.91 10.58
N ASN A 186 -14.78 3.63 9.82
CA ASN A 186 -15.10 2.25 9.42
C ASN A 186 -13.97 1.62 8.60
N ILE A 187 -13.38 2.38 7.67
CA ILE A 187 -12.24 1.93 6.87
C ILE A 187 -11.05 1.59 7.78
N VAL A 188 -10.68 2.49 8.69
CA VAL A 188 -9.55 2.27 9.62
C VAL A 188 -9.79 1.06 10.52
N LEU A 189 -11.01 0.88 11.03
CA LEU A 189 -11.36 -0.26 11.88
C LEU A 189 -11.27 -1.58 11.11
N LEU A 190 -11.80 -1.63 9.88
CA LEU A 190 -11.74 -2.83 9.04
C LEU A 190 -10.31 -3.17 8.63
N ASP A 191 -9.53 -2.18 8.19
CA ASP A 191 -8.10 -2.35 7.86
C ASP A 191 -7.31 -2.89 9.06
N THR A 192 -7.48 -2.28 10.24
CA THR A 192 -6.82 -2.73 11.47
C THR A 192 -7.26 -4.14 11.86
N PHE A 193 -8.56 -4.46 11.74
CA PHE A 193 -9.06 -5.80 12.01
C PHE A 193 -8.40 -6.83 11.08
N VAL A 194 -8.36 -6.56 9.78
CA VAL A 194 -7.72 -7.45 8.80
C VAL A 194 -6.23 -7.64 9.10
N ALA A 195 -5.50 -6.58 9.42
CA ALA A 195 -4.09 -6.65 9.80
C ALA A 195 -3.86 -7.49 11.07
N LEU A 196 -4.70 -7.32 12.08
CA LEU A 196 -4.64 -8.11 13.32
C LEU A 196 -4.90 -9.60 13.05
N MET A 197 -5.93 -9.90 12.25
CA MET A 197 -6.26 -11.27 11.86
C MET A 197 -5.17 -11.93 11.02
N ALA A 198 -4.52 -11.19 10.11
CA ALA A 198 -3.35 -11.70 9.39
C ALA A 198 -2.21 -12.08 10.34
N GLY A 199 -1.97 -11.28 11.39
CA GLY A 199 -1.03 -11.63 12.45
C GLY A 199 -1.40 -12.93 13.19
N PHE A 200 -2.68 -13.13 13.51
CA PHE A 200 -3.17 -14.39 14.09
C PHE A 200 -3.07 -15.60 13.14
N ILE A 201 -3.15 -15.40 11.84
CA ILE A 201 -2.94 -16.48 10.86
C ILE A 201 -1.46 -16.90 10.83
N ILE A 202 -0.55 -15.91 10.82
CA ILE A 202 0.87 -16.15 10.54
C ILE A 202 1.66 -16.52 11.81
N ILE A 203 1.54 -15.71 12.86
CA ILE A 203 2.46 -15.78 14.02
C ILE A 203 2.27 -17.07 14.84
N PRO A 204 1.05 -17.47 15.26
CA PRO A 204 0.86 -18.71 16.01
C PRO A 204 1.31 -19.94 15.22
N ALA A 205 1.06 -19.96 13.91
CA ALA A 205 1.50 -21.03 13.02
C ALA A 205 3.04 -21.10 12.91
N CYS A 206 3.74 -19.96 12.82
CA CYS A 206 5.20 -19.93 12.85
C CYS A 206 5.76 -20.56 14.15
N PHE A 207 5.18 -20.20 15.31
CA PHE A 207 5.62 -20.77 16.60
C PHE A 207 5.29 -22.25 16.76
N ALA A 208 4.13 -22.70 16.26
CA ALA A 208 3.73 -24.11 16.30
C ALA A 208 4.74 -25.02 15.57
N TYR A 209 5.38 -24.51 14.51
CA TYR A 209 6.35 -25.25 13.70
C TYR A 209 7.80 -24.77 13.89
N GLY A 210 8.07 -23.95 14.92
CA GLY A 210 9.43 -23.53 15.28
C GLY A 210 10.13 -22.61 14.27
N VAL A 211 9.37 -21.87 13.46
CA VAL A 211 9.94 -20.92 12.49
C VAL A 211 9.95 -19.49 13.05
N GLN A 212 11.04 -18.77 12.84
CA GLN A 212 11.15 -17.38 13.29
C GLN A 212 10.25 -16.45 12.45
N PRO A 213 9.39 -15.64 13.10
CA PRO A 213 8.66 -14.58 12.41
C PRO A 213 9.62 -13.42 12.07
N GLY A 214 9.55 -12.86 10.86
CA GLY A 214 10.24 -11.60 10.54
C GLY A 214 11.05 -11.52 9.23
N ALA A 215 10.84 -12.41 8.26
CA ALA A 215 11.72 -12.50 7.07
C ALA A 215 11.20 -11.76 5.80
N GLY A 216 10.35 -10.75 5.94
CA GLY A 216 9.78 -10.03 4.78
C GLY A 216 9.00 -10.96 3.83
N PRO A 217 9.09 -10.81 2.49
CA PRO A 217 8.41 -11.68 1.54
C PRO A 217 8.72 -13.18 1.73
N SER A 218 9.94 -13.52 2.17
CA SER A 218 10.31 -14.92 2.39
C SER A 218 9.51 -15.60 3.52
N LEU A 219 8.91 -14.83 4.44
CA LEU A 219 7.97 -15.37 5.41
C LEU A 219 6.73 -15.99 4.72
N LEU A 220 6.22 -15.30 3.70
CA LEU A 220 5.00 -15.73 3.01
C LEU A 220 5.27 -16.86 2.02
N PHE A 221 6.42 -16.86 1.35
CA PHE A 221 6.71 -17.76 0.25
C PHE A 221 7.65 -18.92 0.59
N ILE A 222 8.28 -18.90 1.77
CA ILE A 222 9.15 -19.97 2.27
C ILE A 222 8.60 -20.49 3.60
N THR A 223 8.49 -19.64 4.61
CA THR A 223 8.09 -20.08 5.95
C THR A 223 6.67 -20.65 5.98
N LEU A 224 5.69 -19.95 5.41
CA LEU A 224 4.30 -20.41 5.46
C LEU A 224 4.03 -21.69 4.66
N PRO A 225 4.57 -21.88 3.44
CA PRO A 225 4.44 -23.17 2.76
C PRO A 225 5.04 -24.32 3.56
N ASN A 226 6.17 -24.10 4.25
CA ASN A 226 6.73 -25.10 5.17
C ASN A 226 5.80 -25.43 6.33
N VAL A 227 5.17 -24.41 6.93
CA VAL A 227 4.14 -24.59 7.97
C VAL A 227 2.99 -25.42 7.42
N PHE A 228 2.45 -25.06 6.24
CA PHE A 228 1.33 -25.77 5.63
C PHE A 228 1.69 -27.23 5.32
N ASP A 229 2.89 -27.52 4.85
CA ASP A 229 3.29 -28.89 4.53
C ASP A 229 3.30 -29.82 5.75
N ASN A 230 3.57 -29.26 6.94
CA ASN A 230 3.53 -29.99 8.20
C ASN A 230 2.11 -30.07 8.82
N MET A 231 1.08 -29.58 8.13
CA MET A 231 -0.33 -29.64 8.54
C MET A 231 -1.05 -30.77 7.81
N ALA A 232 -1.95 -31.46 8.53
CA ALA A 232 -2.86 -32.41 7.88
C ALA A 232 -3.74 -31.66 6.86
N GLY A 233 -3.69 -32.09 5.59
CA GLY A 233 -4.37 -31.38 4.50
C GLY A 233 -3.70 -30.06 4.11
N GLY A 234 -2.39 -29.92 4.34
CA GLY A 234 -1.59 -28.74 4.07
C GLY A 234 -1.87 -28.01 2.76
N ASN A 235 -2.10 -28.75 1.67
CA ASN A 235 -2.42 -28.17 0.36
C ASN A 235 -3.70 -27.34 0.37
N ILE A 236 -4.72 -27.76 1.12
CA ILE A 236 -5.99 -27.02 1.24
C ILE A 236 -5.74 -25.71 1.98
N TRP A 237 -4.97 -25.77 3.07
CA TRP A 237 -4.63 -24.59 3.88
C TRP A 237 -3.74 -23.61 3.11
N GLY A 238 -2.70 -24.10 2.44
CA GLY A 238 -1.81 -23.29 1.60
C GLY A 238 -2.54 -22.67 0.41
N CYS A 239 -3.36 -23.43 -0.31
CA CYS A 239 -4.15 -22.91 -1.41
C CYS A 239 -5.15 -21.84 -0.92
N SER A 240 -5.85 -22.10 0.19
CA SER A 240 -6.77 -21.12 0.80
C SER A 240 -6.06 -19.84 1.21
N PHE A 241 -4.85 -19.96 1.77
CA PHE A 241 -4.02 -18.82 2.16
C PHE A 241 -3.57 -17.98 0.96
N PHE A 242 -3.06 -18.61 -0.10
CA PHE A 242 -2.64 -17.86 -1.29
C PHE A 242 -3.82 -17.30 -2.09
N ILE A 243 -5.00 -17.93 -2.05
CA ILE A 243 -6.25 -17.34 -2.57
C ILE A 243 -6.61 -16.09 -1.77
N PHE A 244 -6.56 -16.17 -0.44
CA PHE A 244 -6.76 -15.03 0.46
C PHE A 244 -5.81 -13.87 0.11
N MET A 245 -4.51 -14.15 -0.01
CA MET A 245 -3.49 -13.15 -0.37
C MET A 245 -3.71 -12.58 -1.77
N SER A 246 -4.09 -13.43 -2.73
CA SER A 246 -4.39 -13.00 -4.10
C SER A 246 -5.59 -12.05 -4.14
N PHE A 247 -6.65 -12.33 -3.39
CA PHE A 247 -7.81 -11.44 -3.31
C PHE A 247 -7.47 -10.10 -2.64
N ALA A 248 -6.67 -10.13 -1.57
CA ALA A 248 -6.17 -8.91 -0.93
C ALA A 248 -5.39 -8.04 -1.95
N ALA A 249 -4.39 -8.63 -2.62
CA ALA A 249 -3.57 -7.92 -3.60
C ALA A 249 -4.40 -7.42 -4.81
N LEU A 250 -5.24 -8.27 -5.39
CA LEU A 250 -6.06 -7.92 -6.55
C LEU A 250 -7.05 -6.79 -6.21
N SER A 251 -7.62 -6.76 -5.01
CA SER A 251 -8.53 -5.68 -4.60
C SER A 251 -7.84 -4.31 -4.61
N THR A 252 -6.60 -4.23 -4.11
CA THR A 252 -5.76 -3.02 -4.15
C THR A 252 -5.40 -2.63 -5.58
N ILE A 253 -5.02 -3.60 -6.42
CA ILE A 253 -4.64 -3.34 -7.81
C ILE A 253 -5.84 -2.80 -8.60
N ILE A 254 -7.02 -3.43 -8.46
CA ILE A 254 -8.26 -2.98 -9.11
C ILE A 254 -8.59 -1.55 -8.69
N ALA A 255 -8.45 -1.23 -7.40
CA ALA A 255 -8.68 0.11 -6.87
C ALA A 255 -7.76 1.17 -7.48
N VAL A 256 -6.46 0.89 -7.54
CA VAL A 256 -5.49 1.83 -8.11
C VAL A 256 -5.63 1.93 -9.64
N PHE A 257 -5.95 0.83 -10.33
CA PHE A 257 -6.22 0.83 -11.76
C PHE A 257 -7.46 1.66 -12.11
N GLU A 258 -8.52 1.58 -11.31
CA GLU A 258 -9.71 2.43 -11.48
C GLU A 258 -9.34 3.91 -11.31
N ASN A 259 -8.45 4.23 -10.36
CA ASN A 259 -7.92 5.59 -10.22
C ASN A 259 -7.13 6.03 -11.46
N ILE A 260 -6.25 5.17 -11.98
CA ILE A 260 -5.51 5.45 -13.23
C ILE A 260 -6.47 5.71 -14.40
N ILE A 261 -7.49 4.86 -14.59
CA ILE A 261 -8.48 5.03 -15.65
C ILE A 261 -9.22 6.36 -15.49
N SER A 262 -9.64 6.70 -14.27
CA SER A 262 -10.35 7.95 -14.00
C SER A 262 -9.53 9.18 -14.41
N PHE A 263 -8.19 9.16 -14.27
CA PHE A 263 -7.34 10.27 -14.70
C PHE A 263 -7.41 10.51 -16.21
N PHE A 264 -7.44 9.46 -17.03
CA PHE A 264 -7.56 9.60 -18.49
C PHE A 264 -8.94 10.06 -18.92
N ILE A 265 -9.98 9.62 -18.21
CA ILE A 265 -11.37 10.04 -18.48
C ILE A 265 -11.54 11.51 -18.09
N ASP A 266 -11.21 11.87 -16.84
CA ASP A 266 -11.50 13.19 -16.27
C ASP A 266 -10.63 14.30 -16.88
N MET A 267 -9.34 14.05 -17.12
CA MET A 267 -8.43 15.07 -17.68
C MET A 267 -8.29 15.00 -19.19
N GLY A 268 -8.27 13.78 -19.75
CA GLY A 268 -8.03 13.56 -21.17
C GLY A 268 -9.30 13.47 -22.01
N GLY A 269 -10.47 13.31 -21.38
CA GLY A 269 -11.73 13.03 -22.09
C GLY A 269 -11.73 11.68 -22.80
N TRP A 270 -10.91 10.73 -22.37
CA TRP A 270 -10.81 9.42 -23.04
C TRP A 270 -12.04 8.56 -22.75
N GLU A 271 -12.42 7.74 -23.72
CA GLU A 271 -13.33 6.62 -23.45
C GLU A 271 -12.66 5.57 -22.54
N ARG A 272 -13.41 4.98 -21.61
CA ARG A 272 -12.92 3.97 -20.68
C ARG A 272 -12.19 2.82 -21.38
N ARG A 273 -12.73 2.30 -22.48
CA ARG A 273 -12.12 1.19 -23.24
C ARG A 273 -10.74 1.56 -23.76
N LYS A 274 -10.59 2.77 -24.31
CA LYS A 274 -9.30 3.29 -24.78
C LYS A 274 -8.31 3.43 -23.63
N ALA A 275 -8.75 3.99 -22.50
CA ALA A 275 -7.92 4.13 -21.31
C ALA A 275 -7.44 2.76 -20.77
N VAL A 276 -8.33 1.77 -20.71
CA VAL A 276 -7.98 0.41 -20.27
C VAL A 276 -6.96 -0.23 -21.22
N CYS A 277 -7.22 -0.26 -22.54
CA CYS A 277 -6.30 -0.90 -23.49
C CYS A 277 -4.91 -0.27 -23.49
N PHE A 278 -4.83 1.07 -23.42
CA PHE A 278 -3.56 1.77 -23.33
C PHE A 278 -2.82 1.44 -22.03
N ASN A 279 -3.52 1.45 -20.89
CA ASN A 279 -2.90 1.23 -19.60
C ASN A 279 -2.48 -0.23 -19.36
N ILE A 280 -3.13 -1.22 -19.99
CA ILE A 280 -2.65 -2.61 -19.99
C ILE A 280 -1.22 -2.67 -20.55
N VAL A 281 -1.02 -2.12 -21.75
CA VAL A 281 0.30 -2.15 -22.40
C VAL A 281 1.31 -1.34 -21.60
N LEU A 282 0.92 -0.16 -21.14
CA LEU A 282 1.80 0.74 -20.38
C LEU A 282 2.25 0.10 -19.06
N ILE A 283 1.33 -0.45 -18.26
CA ILE A 283 1.69 -1.07 -16.97
C ILE A 283 2.56 -2.31 -17.17
N ILE A 284 2.26 -3.16 -18.16
CA ILE A 284 3.13 -4.31 -18.47
C ILE A 284 4.57 -3.86 -18.74
N ILE A 285 4.76 -2.83 -19.58
CA ILE A 285 6.09 -2.30 -19.90
C ILE A 285 6.75 -1.70 -18.66
N LEU A 286 6.01 -0.89 -17.89
CA LEU A 286 6.53 -0.23 -16.70
C LEU A 286 6.84 -1.20 -15.55
N SER A 287 6.18 -2.36 -15.47
CA SER A 287 6.45 -3.39 -14.46
C SER A 287 7.65 -4.29 -14.80
N MET A 288 8.15 -4.26 -16.04
CA MET A 288 9.30 -5.08 -16.44
C MET A 288 10.59 -4.81 -15.66
N PRO A 289 10.99 -3.56 -15.35
CA PRO A 289 12.18 -3.30 -14.54
C PRO A 289 12.16 -4.02 -13.18
N ALA A 290 11.01 -3.98 -12.49
CA ALA A 290 10.83 -4.69 -11.22
C ALA A 290 10.96 -6.21 -11.40
N VAL A 291 10.34 -6.79 -12.43
CA VAL A 291 10.44 -8.23 -12.75
C VAL A 291 11.89 -8.62 -13.04
N LEU A 292 12.56 -7.85 -13.89
CA LEU A 292 13.91 -8.14 -14.34
C LEU A 292 14.95 -7.90 -13.24
N GLY A 293 14.65 -7.05 -12.27
CA GLY A 293 15.51 -6.73 -11.13
C GLY A 293 15.84 -7.92 -10.23
N PHE A 294 15.06 -9.01 -10.28
CA PHE A 294 15.37 -10.25 -9.56
C PHE A 294 16.22 -11.24 -10.35
N ASN A 295 16.43 -11.00 -11.65
CA ASN A 295 17.09 -11.94 -12.56
C ASN A 295 18.11 -11.24 -13.47
N ILE A 296 17.71 -10.83 -14.68
CA ILE A 296 18.59 -10.28 -15.72
C ILE A 296 19.24 -8.96 -15.28
N LEU A 297 18.52 -8.13 -14.51
CA LEU A 297 18.99 -6.85 -13.98
C LEU A 297 19.40 -6.92 -12.51
N SER A 298 19.61 -8.12 -11.95
CA SER A 298 19.99 -8.32 -10.53
C SER A 298 21.31 -7.65 -10.12
N GLY A 299 22.19 -7.36 -11.09
CA GLY A 299 23.42 -6.60 -10.87
C GLY A 299 23.20 -5.09 -10.68
N PHE A 300 22.01 -4.56 -10.99
CA PHE A 300 21.67 -3.16 -10.74
C PHE A 300 21.02 -3.01 -9.36
N GLN A 301 21.81 -2.53 -8.40
CA GLN A 301 21.45 -2.47 -6.98
C GLN A 301 21.42 -1.00 -6.49
N PRO A 302 20.37 -0.24 -6.86
CA PRO A 302 20.34 1.23 -6.74
C PRO A 302 20.32 1.76 -5.30
N LEU A 303 19.90 0.95 -4.32
CA LEU A 303 19.90 1.31 -2.90
C LEU A 303 21.11 0.72 -2.14
N GLY A 304 22.10 0.20 -2.88
CA GLY A 304 23.31 -0.43 -2.38
C GLY A 304 23.24 -1.96 -2.38
N ASP A 305 24.29 -2.59 -1.89
CA ASP A 305 24.50 -4.04 -1.98
C ASP A 305 23.29 -4.85 -1.49
N GLY A 306 22.84 -5.79 -2.32
CA GLY A 306 21.71 -6.68 -2.06
C GLY A 306 20.32 -6.08 -2.38
N SER A 307 20.23 -4.82 -2.80
CA SER A 307 18.97 -4.22 -3.23
C SER A 307 18.59 -4.59 -4.66
N THR A 308 17.29 -4.57 -4.94
CA THR A 308 16.69 -4.81 -6.25
C THR A 308 16.03 -3.55 -6.80
N LEU A 309 15.60 -3.57 -8.06
CA LEU A 309 14.77 -2.48 -8.60
C LEU A 309 13.43 -2.35 -7.86
N MET A 310 12.85 -3.46 -7.41
CA MET A 310 11.62 -3.43 -6.62
C MET A 310 11.82 -2.64 -5.32
N ASP A 311 12.97 -2.80 -4.64
CA ASP A 311 13.25 -2.05 -3.40
C ASP A 311 13.35 -0.54 -3.66
N LEU A 312 13.89 -0.13 -4.82
CA LEU A 312 13.88 1.28 -5.23
C LEU A 312 12.46 1.79 -5.47
N GLU A 313 11.65 1.03 -6.20
CA GLU A 313 10.26 1.41 -6.48
C GLU A 313 9.44 1.53 -5.19
N ASP A 314 9.56 0.54 -4.28
CA ASP A 314 8.93 0.58 -2.97
C ASP A 314 9.45 1.77 -2.14
N PHE A 315 10.76 2.04 -2.13
CA PHE A 315 11.32 3.20 -1.45
C PHE A 315 10.74 4.53 -2.00
N LEU A 316 10.61 4.68 -3.31
CA LEU A 316 10.01 5.88 -3.92
C LEU A 316 8.54 6.02 -3.54
N VAL A 317 7.79 4.93 -3.38
CA VAL A 317 6.38 5.00 -3.01
C VAL A 317 6.20 5.17 -1.51
N SER A 318 6.70 4.21 -0.74
CA SER A 318 6.47 4.04 0.69
C SER A 318 7.17 5.11 1.54
N TYR A 319 8.37 5.54 1.14
CA TYR A 319 9.12 6.55 1.90
C TYR A 319 8.88 7.97 1.39
N ASN A 320 8.41 8.16 0.14
CA ASN A 320 8.23 9.49 -0.43
C ASN A 320 6.78 9.82 -0.75
N LEU A 321 6.18 9.12 -1.72
CA LEU A 321 4.89 9.50 -2.27
C LEU A 321 3.76 9.40 -1.24
N LEU A 322 3.75 8.37 -0.39
CA LEU A 322 2.70 8.22 0.63
C LEU A 322 2.80 9.28 1.75
N PRO A 323 3.96 9.48 2.42
CA PRO A 323 4.06 10.49 3.48
C PRO A 323 3.93 11.92 2.93
N LEU A 324 4.64 12.24 1.85
CA LEU A 324 4.60 13.58 1.25
C LEU A 324 3.26 13.88 0.58
N GLY A 325 2.63 12.89 -0.04
CA GLY A 325 1.29 13.03 -0.57
C GLY A 325 0.26 13.29 0.53
N SER A 326 0.38 12.56 1.65
CA SER A 326 -0.45 12.80 2.84
C SER A 326 -0.25 14.21 3.40
N LEU A 327 1.00 14.70 3.46
CA LEU A 327 1.31 16.08 3.83
C LEU A 327 0.64 17.09 2.89
N VAL A 328 0.71 16.85 1.58
CA VAL A 328 0.06 17.68 0.56
C VAL A 328 -1.45 17.74 0.77
N PHE A 329 -2.12 16.61 0.96
CA PHE A 329 -3.57 16.59 1.17
C PHE A 329 -4.01 17.33 2.42
N VAL A 330 -3.32 17.09 3.55
CA VAL A 330 -3.62 17.78 4.81
C VAL A 330 -3.43 19.28 4.67
N LEU A 331 -2.34 19.72 4.04
CA LEU A 331 -2.08 21.14 3.80
C LEU A 331 -3.09 21.74 2.81
N PHE A 332 -3.45 21.02 1.75
CA PHE A 332 -4.44 21.46 0.77
C PHE A 332 -5.82 21.69 1.40
N CYS A 333 -6.27 20.79 2.27
CA CYS A 333 -7.56 20.91 2.96
C CYS A 333 -7.54 22.00 4.06
N THR A 334 -6.40 22.27 4.69
CA THR A 334 -6.32 23.20 5.83
C THR A 334 -5.99 24.64 5.42
N ARG A 335 -5.21 24.83 4.34
CA ARG A 335 -4.71 26.14 3.91
C ARG A 335 -5.72 26.89 3.05
N SER A 336 -5.79 28.20 3.25
CA SER A 336 -6.73 29.09 2.56
C SER A 336 -6.44 29.31 1.07
N ASN A 337 -5.21 29.02 0.62
CA ASN A 337 -4.86 29.04 -0.81
C ASN A 337 -5.06 27.68 -1.50
N GLY A 338 -5.38 26.63 -0.75
CA GLY A 338 -5.87 25.34 -1.27
C GLY A 338 -7.40 25.31 -1.22
N TRP A 339 -7.98 24.19 -0.78
CA TRP A 339 -9.43 24.05 -0.61
C TRP A 339 -9.97 24.87 0.58
N GLY A 340 -9.16 25.00 1.63
CA GLY A 340 -9.49 25.78 2.82
C GLY A 340 -10.36 25.04 3.84
N TRP A 341 -10.01 25.21 5.12
CA TRP A 341 -10.60 24.45 6.23
C TRP A 341 -12.14 24.48 6.28
N ASN A 342 -12.75 25.67 6.10
CA ASN A 342 -14.19 25.81 6.23
C ASN A 342 -14.94 25.09 5.10
N SER A 343 -14.44 25.19 3.87
CA SER A 343 -15.01 24.51 2.70
C SER A 343 -14.86 22.99 2.84
N PHE A 344 -13.68 22.53 3.28
CA PHE A 344 -13.42 21.13 3.56
C PHE A 344 -14.37 20.55 4.62
N ILE A 345 -14.49 21.21 5.77
CA ILE A 345 -15.36 20.74 6.86
C ILE A 345 -16.82 20.75 6.43
N SER A 346 -17.27 21.76 5.67
CA SER A 346 -18.63 21.80 5.15
C SER A 346 -18.94 20.60 4.25
N GLU A 347 -18.01 20.19 3.39
CA GLU A 347 -18.20 19.00 2.56
C GLU A 347 -18.13 17.72 3.42
N ALA A 348 -17.12 17.60 4.27
CA ALA A 348 -16.86 16.39 5.07
C ALA A 348 -17.96 16.08 6.10
N ASP A 349 -18.65 17.11 6.60
CA ASP A 349 -19.76 16.99 7.56
C ASP A 349 -21.12 16.84 6.89
N THR A 350 -21.17 16.77 5.55
CA THR A 350 -22.42 16.51 4.83
C THR A 350 -22.94 15.11 5.15
N GLY A 351 -24.24 14.98 5.40
CA GLY A 351 -24.89 13.70 5.70
C GLY A 351 -25.07 13.41 7.20
N LYS A 352 -25.42 12.17 7.52
CA LYS A 352 -25.68 11.69 8.89
C LYS A 352 -24.48 10.91 9.43
N GLY A 353 -23.98 11.29 10.61
CA GLY A 353 -22.88 10.59 11.27
C GLY A 353 -22.06 11.51 12.17
N LEU A 354 -20.88 11.03 12.56
CA LEU A 354 -19.90 11.81 13.32
C LEU A 354 -19.36 12.97 12.47
N LYS A 355 -19.22 14.15 13.06
CA LYS A 355 -18.80 15.39 12.38
C LYS A 355 -17.44 15.86 12.86
N LEU A 356 -16.64 16.38 11.94
CA LEU A 356 -15.33 16.99 12.20
C LEU A 356 -15.45 18.39 12.81
N SER A 357 -16.54 19.12 12.54
CA SER A 357 -16.78 20.47 13.10
C SER A 357 -16.89 20.54 14.62
N GLY A 358 -17.14 19.41 15.30
CA GLY A 358 -17.31 19.36 16.75
C GLY A 358 -16.04 19.64 17.57
N ALA A 359 -14.86 19.67 16.95
CA ALA A 359 -13.58 19.82 17.63
C ALA A 359 -12.81 21.06 17.14
N SER A 360 -12.95 22.20 17.83
CA SER A 360 -12.23 23.44 17.49
C SER A 360 -10.71 23.30 17.53
N ALA A 361 -10.18 22.42 18.40
CA ALA A 361 -8.75 22.09 18.47
C ALA A 361 -8.23 21.29 17.26
N LEU A 362 -9.12 20.65 16.50
CA LEU A 362 -8.75 19.79 15.38
C LEU A 362 -8.10 20.57 14.24
N ARG A 363 -8.55 21.80 14.00
CA ARG A 363 -7.95 22.67 12.98
C ARG A 363 -6.47 22.90 13.27
N THR A 364 -6.12 23.25 14.51
CA THR A 364 -4.73 23.52 14.90
C THR A 364 -3.88 22.24 14.77
N TYR A 365 -4.41 21.11 15.20
CA TYR A 365 -3.75 19.82 15.06
C TYR A 365 -3.48 19.47 13.59
N MET A 366 -4.50 19.52 12.74
CA MET A 366 -4.40 19.22 11.30
C MET A 366 -3.53 20.23 10.53
N SER A 367 -3.54 21.50 10.91
CA SER A 367 -2.84 22.56 10.16
C SER A 367 -1.36 22.66 10.50
N TYR A 368 -0.94 22.19 11.67
CA TYR A 368 0.42 22.41 12.19
C TYR A 368 1.05 21.16 12.81
N ILE A 369 0.37 20.51 13.76
CA ILE A 369 0.94 19.40 14.51
C ILE A 369 1.12 18.17 13.62
N LEU A 370 0.06 17.78 12.90
CA LEU A 370 0.11 16.62 12.00
C LEU A 370 1.11 16.81 10.85
N PRO A 371 1.16 17.96 10.13
CA PRO A 371 2.21 18.24 9.17
C PRO A 371 3.63 18.13 9.75
N ALA A 372 3.87 18.67 10.95
CA ALA A 372 5.18 18.57 11.60
C ALA A 372 5.55 17.12 11.94
N ILE A 373 4.57 16.32 12.41
CA ILE A 373 4.74 14.89 12.64
C ILE A 373 5.10 14.18 11.33
N ILE A 374 4.37 14.42 10.23
CA ILE A 374 4.64 13.79 8.93
C ILE A 374 6.05 14.15 8.41
N ILE A 375 6.45 15.43 8.49
CA ILE A 375 7.79 15.87 8.07
C ILE A 375 8.88 15.20 8.91
N PHE A 376 8.69 15.15 10.24
CA PHE A 376 9.64 14.51 11.14
C PHE A 376 9.80 13.02 10.81
N ILE A 377 8.69 12.30 10.64
CA ILE A 377 8.67 10.89 10.26
C ILE A 377 9.41 10.68 8.95
N TYR A 378 9.03 11.44 7.92
CA TYR A 378 9.66 11.37 6.61
C TYR A 378 11.19 11.52 6.67
N LEU A 379 11.68 12.57 7.35
CA LEU A 379 13.13 12.80 7.50
C LEU A 379 13.81 11.71 8.35
N LYS A 380 13.14 11.23 9.39
CA LYS A 380 13.66 10.18 10.26
C LYS A 380 13.73 8.83 9.53
N GLY A 381 12.76 8.51 8.68
CA GLY A 381 12.80 7.32 7.82
C GLY A 381 13.97 7.31 6.85
N TYR A 382 14.27 8.48 6.27
CA TYR A 382 15.48 8.68 5.47
C TYR A 382 16.76 8.46 6.28
N TYR A 383 16.83 9.07 7.46
CA TYR A 383 17.97 8.91 8.36
C TYR A 383 18.17 7.44 8.73
N ASP A 384 17.15 6.74 9.20
CA ASP A 384 17.24 5.34 9.62
C ASP A 384 17.71 4.45 8.46
N THR A 385 17.18 4.67 7.25
CA THR A 385 17.50 3.87 6.05
C THR A 385 18.96 4.04 5.61
N PHE A 386 19.50 5.26 5.68
CA PHE A 386 20.84 5.55 5.15
C PHE A 386 21.91 5.79 6.23
N SER A 387 21.56 5.79 7.51
CA SER A 387 22.50 6.03 8.62
C SER A 387 23.62 5.00 8.73
N SER A 388 23.36 3.77 8.27
CA SER A 388 24.34 2.69 8.19
C SER A 388 25.30 2.80 6.99
N ARG A 389 25.03 3.71 6.05
CA ARG A 389 25.85 3.94 4.85
C ARG A 389 26.93 4.99 5.12
N THR A 390 27.82 5.17 4.14
CA THR A 390 28.89 6.19 4.24
C THR A 390 28.32 7.60 4.42
N LEU A 391 29.04 8.45 5.15
CA LEU A 391 28.59 9.81 5.47
C LEU A 391 28.20 10.65 4.22
N PRO A 392 28.93 10.61 3.08
CA PRO A 392 28.51 11.32 1.87
C PRO A 392 27.18 10.83 1.30
N VAL A 393 26.91 9.52 1.36
CA VAL A 393 25.64 8.93 0.88
C VAL A 393 24.49 9.38 1.76
N LEU A 394 24.68 9.35 3.09
CA LEU A 394 23.68 9.84 4.03
C LEU A 394 23.35 11.32 3.78
N ILE A 395 24.37 12.17 3.64
CA ILE A 395 24.18 13.60 3.38
C ILE A 395 23.44 13.82 2.05
N GLY A 396 23.80 13.08 1.00
CA GLY A 396 23.14 13.18 -0.31
C GLY A 396 21.64 12.86 -0.24
N TRP A 397 21.27 11.74 0.38
CA TRP A 397 19.87 11.34 0.52
C TRP A 397 19.08 12.24 1.48
N MET A 398 19.69 12.71 2.57
CA MET A 398 19.06 13.68 3.47
C MET A 398 18.83 15.02 2.77
N ALA A 399 19.77 15.49 1.96
CA ALA A 399 19.61 16.72 1.17
C ALA A 399 18.47 16.56 0.16
N PHE A 400 18.41 15.43 -0.55
CA PHE A 400 17.29 15.10 -1.44
C PHE A 400 15.95 15.15 -0.69
N ALA A 401 15.87 14.52 0.48
CA ALA A 401 14.64 14.50 1.28
C ALA A 401 14.19 15.92 1.69
N VAL A 402 15.12 16.73 2.18
CA VAL A 402 14.84 18.12 2.59
C VAL A 402 14.41 18.98 1.39
N ILE A 403 15.01 18.77 0.21
CA ILE A 403 14.60 19.47 -1.02
C ILE A 403 13.13 19.14 -1.36
N LEU A 404 12.72 17.87 -1.29
CA LEU A 404 11.33 17.48 -1.57
C LEU A 404 10.33 18.14 -0.61
N VAL A 405 10.64 18.18 0.70
CA VAL A 405 9.83 18.92 1.68
C VAL A 405 9.82 20.41 1.35
N GLY A 406 10.99 20.98 1.02
CA GLY A 406 11.13 22.38 0.63
C GLY A 406 10.27 22.75 -0.58
N LEU A 407 10.19 21.88 -1.59
CA LEU A 407 9.34 22.06 -2.77
C LEU A 407 7.85 22.07 -2.41
N ILE A 408 7.39 21.15 -1.55
CA ILE A 408 5.99 21.10 -1.10
C ILE A 408 5.65 22.34 -0.28
N MET A 409 6.54 22.75 0.62
CA MET A 409 6.36 23.95 1.42
C MET A 409 6.36 25.20 0.53
N PHE A 410 7.24 25.28 -0.47
CA PHE A 410 7.25 26.38 -1.43
C PHE A 410 5.92 26.48 -2.20
N ILE A 411 5.38 25.37 -2.70
CA ILE A 411 4.06 25.34 -3.35
C ILE A 411 2.98 25.79 -2.37
N THR A 412 2.99 25.24 -1.15
CA THR A 412 2.03 25.52 -0.08
C THR A 412 2.00 27.00 0.32
N PHE A 413 3.16 27.65 0.42
CA PHE A 413 3.28 29.05 0.83
C PHE A 413 3.36 30.04 -0.33
N SER A 414 3.34 29.55 -1.58
CA SER A 414 3.26 30.43 -2.74
C SER A 414 1.95 31.23 -2.68
N LYS A 415 2.07 32.55 -2.59
CA LYS A 415 0.91 33.45 -2.59
C LYS A 415 0.25 33.37 -3.95
N SER A 416 -1.08 33.24 -3.95
CA SER A 416 -1.90 33.62 -5.09
C SER A 416 -1.49 35.04 -5.52
N ARG A 417 -0.96 35.18 -6.75
CA ARG A 417 -0.89 36.50 -7.37
C ARG A 417 -2.33 36.96 -7.50
N LYS A 418 -2.78 37.84 -6.60
CA LYS A 418 -4.00 38.61 -6.82
C LYS A 418 -3.84 39.26 -8.19
N GLU A 419 -4.69 38.89 -9.15
CA GLU A 419 -4.90 39.71 -10.33
C GLU A 419 -5.18 41.14 -9.82
N LYS A 420 -4.33 42.08 -10.23
CA LYS A 420 -4.60 43.49 -10.01
C LYS A 420 -5.81 43.83 -10.86
N ALA A 421 -6.94 44.03 -10.16
CA ALA A 421 -8.17 44.75 -10.53
C ALA A 421 -8.79 44.45 -11.89
#